data_AF-A0A8T0V5M9-F1
#
_entry.id   AF-A0A8T0V5M9-F1
#
_cell.length_a   1.000
_cell.length_b   1.000
_cell.length_c   1.000
_cell.angle_alpha   90.00
_cell.angle_beta   90.00
_cell.angle_gamma   90.00
#
_symmetry.space_group_name_H-M   'P 1'
#
loop_
_entity.id
_entity.type
_entity.pdbx_description
1 polymer ?
#
loop_
_entity_poly.entity_id
_entity_poly.type
_entity_poly.pdbx_seq_one_letter_code
_entity_poly.pdbx_strand_id
1 'polypeptide(L)' 'MLKSVEHRVMTNSALARTYVLMFIAPIEDCLIGPAEEFLSEENPPCYRTLRFCDFKRNYNVVKMGSSLNLRNIQKER' A
#
# COMPACT_ATOMS: atom_id res chain seq x y z
N MET A 1 11.87 -2.47 -10.94
CA MET A 1 11.39 -1.85 -9.68
C MET A 1 9.89 -2.06 -9.56
N LEU A 2 9.41 -2.63 -8.45
CA LEU A 2 7.99 -2.87 -8.20
C LEU A 2 7.34 -1.58 -7.67
N LYS A 3 6.14 -1.26 -8.15
CA LYS A 3 5.36 -0.09 -7.73
C LYS A 3 3.91 -0.50 -7.53
N SER A 4 3.30 -0.05 -6.43
CA SER A 4 1.84 -0.12 -6.28
C SER A 4 1.19 0.86 -7.25
N VAL A 5 0.27 0.37 -8.07
CA VAL A 5 -0.36 1.17 -9.14
C VAL A 5 -1.75 1.64 -8.73
N GLU A 6 -2.03 2.92 -8.97
CA GLU A 6 -3.37 3.47 -8.84
C GLU A 6 -4.28 2.92 -9.93
N HIS A 7 -5.42 2.36 -9.54
CA HIS A 7 -6.44 1.84 -10.46
C HIS A 7 -7.81 2.42 -10.10
N ARG A 8 -8.66 2.58 -11.11
CA ARG A 8 -10.05 3.06 -10.94
C ARG A 8 -11.02 2.18 -11.73
N VAL A 9 -12.23 2.04 -11.21
CA VAL A 9 -13.33 1.37 -11.90
C VAL A 9 -14.38 2.42 -12.25
N MET A 10 -14.77 2.49 -13.52
CA MET A 10 -15.79 3.42 -14.00
C MET A 10 -17.15 2.75 -14.07
N THR A 11 -18.21 3.44 -13.69
CA THR A 11 -19.59 2.95 -13.84
C THR A 11 -20.06 3.00 -15.29
N ASN A 12 -21.07 2.20 -15.62
CA ASN A 12 -21.73 2.20 -16.92
C ASN A 12 -23.25 2.19 -16.71
N SER A 13 -23.98 3.04 -17.44
CA SER A 13 -25.44 3.19 -17.30
C SER A 13 -26.25 2.13 -18.06
N ALA A 14 -25.65 1.47 -19.05
CA ALA A 14 -26.32 0.52 -19.93
C ALA A 14 -26.17 -0.94 -19.48
N LEU A 15 -25.05 -1.30 -18.84
CA LEU A 15 -24.76 -2.67 -18.44
C LEU A 15 -24.17 -2.76 -17.04
N ALA A 16 -24.77 -3.62 -16.21
CA ALA A 16 -24.26 -3.98 -14.90
C ALA A 16 -22.98 -4.82 -15.02
N ARG A 17 -22.04 -4.63 -14.11
CA ARG A 17 -20.77 -5.36 -14.09
C ARG A 17 -20.41 -5.77 -12.68
N THR A 18 -20.18 -7.06 -12.51
CA THR A 18 -19.85 -7.68 -11.22
C THR A 18 -18.38 -8.10 -11.21
N TYR A 19 -17.70 -7.86 -10.09
CA TYR A 19 -16.31 -8.26 -9.89
C TYR A 19 -16.15 -8.96 -8.55
N VAL A 20 -15.23 -9.91 -8.51
CA VAL A 20 -14.74 -10.51 -7.28
C VAL A 20 -13.26 -10.13 -7.15
N LEU A 21 -12.88 -9.57 -6.01
CA LEU A 21 -11.51 -9.19 -5.70
C LEU A 21 -10.98 -10.06 -4.57
N MET A 22 -9.73 -10.48 -4.70
CA MET A 22 -8.98 -11.20 -3.67
C MET A 22 -7.71 -10.41 -3.37
N PHE A 23 -7.44 -10.22 -2.07
CA PHE A 23 -6.24 -9.53 -1.60
C PHE A 23 -5.40 -10.52 -0.80
N ILE A 24 -4.13 -10.66 -1.17
CA ILE A 24 -3.14 -11.43 -0.41
C ILE A 24 -2.37 -10.41 0.43
N ALA A 25 -2.34 -10.62 1.74
CA ALA A 25 -1.74 -9.70 2.69
C ALA A 25 -0.95 -10.47 3.78
N PRO A 26 0.06 -9.83 4.40
CA PRO A 26 0.74 -10.39 5.57
C PRO A 26 -0.20 -10.61 6.76
N ILE A 27 0.24 -11.43 7.72
CA ILE A 27 -0.42 -11.53 9.05
C ILE A 27 -0.19 -10.25 9.86
N GLU A 28 -1.06 -9.98 10.84
CA GLU A 28 -1.06 -8.71 11.62
C GLU A 28 0.30 -8.35 12.23
N ASP A 29 0.94 -9.31 12.90
CA ASP A 29 2.19 -9.08 13.62
C ASP A 29 3.44 -9.21 12.73
N CYS A 30 3.25 -9.46 11.43
CA CYS A 30 4.35 -9.54 10.48
C CYS A 30 5.07 -8.18 10.39
N LEU A 31 6.39 -8.19 10.54
CA LEU A 31 7.22 -7.04 10.21
C LEU A 31 7.31 -6.91 8.70
N ILE A 32 6.92 -5.75 8.19
CA ILE A 32 7.01 -5.38 6.79
C ILE A 32 8.04 -4.27 6.62
N GLY A 33 8.87 -4.36 5.60
CA GLY A 33 9.92 -3.41 5.26
C GLY A 33 10.58 -3.80 3.94
N PRO A 34 11.56 -3.01 3.44
CA PRO A 34 12.38 -3.43 2.30
C PRO A 34 13.09 -4.75 2.62
N ALA A 35 13.04 -5.72 1.71
CA ALA A 35 13.81 -6.95 1.87
C ALA A 35 15.32 -6.65 1.71
N GLU A 36 16.15 -7.25 2.57
CA GLU A 36 17.58 -6.94 2.66
C GLU A 36 18.31 -7.22 1.35
N GLU A 37 17.87 -8.22 0.60
CA GLU A 37 18.43 -8.63 -0.69
C GLU A 37 18.25 -7.56 -1.79
N PHE A 38 17.40 -6.55 -1.55
CA PHE A 38 17.19 -5.43 -2.46
C PHE A 38 17.91 -4.15 -2.04
N LEU A 39 18.63 -4.15 -0.92
CA LEU A 39 19.33 -2.97 -0.39
C LEU A 39 20.79 -2.94 -0.85
N SER A 40 21.29 -1.74 -1.17
CA SER A 40 22.71 -1.47 -1.43
C SER A 40 23.04 -0.01 -1.07
N GLU A 41 24.32 0.36 -1.14
CA GLU A 41 24.75 1.76 -0.96
C GLU A 41 24.07 2.69 -1.98
N GLU A 42 23.88 2.23 -3.22
CA GLU A 42 23.19 2.96 -4.29
C GLU A 42 21.67 2.87 -4.20
N ASN A 43 21.13 1.93 -3.42
CA ASN A 43 19.70 1.73 -3.21
C ASN A 43 19.38 1.56 -1.71
N PRO A 44 19.49 2.63 -0.91
CA PRO A 44 19.20 2.58 0.52
C PRO A 44 17.71 2.37 0.78
N PRO A 45 17.35 1.89 1.98
CA PRO A 45 15.95 1.65 2.34
C PRO A 45 15.12 2.93 2.28
N CYS A 46 14.11 2.93 1.41
CA CYS A 46 13.18 4.06 1.24
C CYS A 46 12.04 4.08 2.27
N TYR A 47 11.82 2.97 2.98
CA TYR A 47 10.71 2.78 3.90
C TYR A 47 11.21 2.13 5.19
N ARG A 48 10.63 2.54 6.33
CA ARG A 48 10.92 1.93 7.62
C ARG A 48 10.28 0.54 7.75
N THR A 49 10.86 -0.30 8.59
CA THR A 49 10.23 -1.56 9.02
C THR A 49 9.18 -1.28 10.10
N LEU A 50 7.99 -1.86 9.98
CA LEU A 50 6.92 -1.79 10.99
C LEU A 50 6.03 -3.03 10.97
N ARG A 51 5.20 -3.24 12.00
CA ARG A 51 4.19 -4.31 11.96
C ARG A 51 3.07 -3.99 10.98
N PHE A 52 2.56 -5.02 10.31
CA PHE A 52 1.49 -4.87 9.34
C PHE A 52 0.19 -4.33 9.96
N CYS A 53 -0.11 -4.68 11.21
CA CYS A 53 -1.26 -4.13 11.95
C CYS A 53 -1.16 -2.61 12.14
N ASP A 54 0.05 -2.10 12.43
CA ASP A 54 0.33 -0.67 12.58
C ASP A 54 0.20 0.05 11.23
N PHE A 55 0.65 -0.57 10.14
CA PHE A 55 0.42 -0.07 8.78
C PHE A 55 -1.08 0.05 8.49
N LYS A 56 -1.84 -1.02 8.71
CA LYS A 56 -3.28 -1.02 8.47
C LYS A 56 -4.01 0.01 9.30
N ARG A 57 -3.70 0.15 10.60
CA ARG A 57 -4.33 1.16 11.46
C ARG A 57 -4.13 2.57 10.91
N ASN A 58 -2.93 2.89 10.43
CA ASN A 58 -2.59 4.22 9.94
C ASN A 58 -3.21 4.53 8.57
N TYR A 59 -3.45 3.51 7.73
CA TYR A 59 -3.80 3.71 6.32
C TYR A 59 -5.18 3.16 5.90
N ASN A 60 -5.84 2.32 6.72
CA ASN A 60 -7.21 1.87 6.49
C ASN A 60 -8.27 2.89 6.93
N VAL A 61 -7.88 4.11 7.34
CA VAL A 61 -8.84 5.20 7.51
C VAL A 61 -9.32 5.62 6.13
N VAL A 62 -10.43 5.02 5.72
CA VAL A 62 -11.08 5.31 4.45
C VAL A 62 -11.66 6.72 4.50
N LYS A 63 -10.89 7.73 4.11
CA LYS A 63 -11.50 8.90 3.48
C LYS A 63 -11.92 8.43 2.10
N MET A 64 -13.19 8.09 1.95
CA MET A 64 -13.86 7.72 0.69
C MET A 64 -13.95 8.91 -0.29
N GLY A 65 -12.91 9.76 -0.33
CA GLY A 65 -12.84 10.99 -1.10
C GLY A 65 -11.47 11.66 -1.17
N SER A 66 -10.37 11.05 -0.68
CA SER A 66 -9.03 11.64 -0.90
C SER A 66 -8.00 10.56 -1.21
N SER A 67 -7.56 10.55 -2.46
CA SER A 67 -6.36 9.86 -2.91
C SER A 67 -5.14 10.28 -2.06
N LEU A 68 -4.22 9.34 -1.89
CA LEU A 68 -2.84 9.50 -1.38
C LEU A 68 -2.67 9.67 0.13
N ASN A 69 -2.30 8.57 0.81
CA ASN A 69 -1.57 8.62 2.08
C ASN A 69 -0.18 7.95 2.04
N LEU A 70 0.33 7.55 0.87
CA LEU A 70 1.68 6.96 0.76
C LEU A 70 2.82 7.98 0.99
N ARG A 71 2.53 9.29 1.00
CA ARG A 71 3.53 10.34 1.23
C ARG A 71 4.01 10.43 2.69
N ASN A 72 3.23 9.90 3.64
CA ASN A 72 3.55 10.04 5.07
C ASN A 72 4.62 9.05 5.56
N ILE A 73 5.05 8.09 4.72
CA ILE A 73 6.19 7.20 5.04
C ILE A 73 7.52 7.87 4.65
N GLN A 74 7.50 8.87 3.75
CA GLN A 74 8.71 9.49 3.21
C GLN A 74 9.15 10.77 3.96
N LYS A 75 8.47 11.18 5.04
CA LYS A 75 8.71 12.50 5.65
C LYS A 75 8.67 12.49 7.17
N GLU A 76 9.63 11.80 7.76
CA GLU A 76 10.11 12.11 9.11
C GLU A 76 11.64 12.15 9.02
N ARG A 77 12.13 13.28 8.52
CA ARG A 77 13.48 13.80 8.75
C ARG A 77 13.34 14.95 9.74
#